data_AF-A0A127PCR3-F1
#
_entry.id   AF-A0A127PCR3-F1
#
_cell.length_a   1.000
_cell.length_b   1.000
_cell.length_c   1.000
_cell.angle_alpha   90.00
_cell.angle_beta   90.00
_cell.angle_gamma   90.00
#
_symmetry.space_group_name_H-M   'P 1'
#
loop_
_entity.id
_entity.type
_entity.pdbx_description
1 polymer ?
#
loop_
_entity_poly.entity_id
_entity_poly.type
_entity_poly.pdbx_seq_one_letter_code
_entity_poly.pdbx_strand_id
1 'polypeptide(L)'
;MLRLLLLGFAILLVLAGLVCTIAGADGAWPFTLWGLLLVAAVLLERWRYSHTPKADDGPWQETGERFVDPESGRVMSVWYSPNSGERRYVPISENDNQLP
;
A
#
# COMPACT_ATOMS: atom_id res chain seq x y z
N MET A 1 -0.44 -8.78 8.16
CA MET A 1 -0.14 -10.09 8.78
C MET A 1 0.57 -11.04 7.81
N LEU A 2 -0.01 -11.34 6.63
CA LEU A 2 0.60 -12.17 5.57
C LEU A 2 2.04 -11.78 5.22
N ARG A 3 2.30 -10.48 5.04
CA ARG A 3 3.62 -9.96 4.68
C ARG A 3 4.74 -10.28 5.67
N LEU A 4 4.44 -10.21 6.98
CA LEU A 4 5.44 -10.49 8.02
C LEU A 4 5.79 -11.98 8.02
N LEU A 5 4.80 -12.85 7.77
CA LEU A 5 4.97 -14.29 7.62
C LEU A 5 5.81 -14.62 6.38
N LEU A 6 5.54 -13.98 5.23
CA LEU A 6 6.32 -14.15 4.00
C LEU A 6 7.78 -13.72 4.17
N LEU A 7 8.03 -12.60 4.85
CA LEU A 7 9.39 -12.15 5.15
C LEU A 7 10.13 -13.12 6.07
N GLY A 8 9.48 -13.58 7.14
CA GLY A 8 10.05 -14.58 8.06
C GLY A 8 10.37 -15.89 7.35
N PHE A 9 9.48 -16.38 6.51
CA PHE A 9 9.69 -17.59 5.70
C PHE A 9 10.85 -17.44 4.70
N ALA A 10 10.94 -16.29 4.03
CA ALA A 10 12.04 -16.00 3.10
C ALA A 10 13.41 -15.95 3.81
N ILE A 11 13.48 -15.33 4.99
CA ILE A 11 14.71 -15.30 5.82
C ILE A 11 15.11 -16.72 6.24
N LEU A 12 14.16 -17.54 6.68
CA LEU A 12 14.40 -18.94 7.04
C LEU A 12 14.96 -19.74 5.86
N LEU A 13 14.41 -19.57 4.66
CA LEU A 13 14.91 -20.19 3.43
C LEU A 13 16.34 -19.78 3.10
N VAL A 14 16.67 -18.48 3.22
CA VAL A 14 18.03 -17.97 2.99
C VAL A 14 19.02 -18.57 3.99
N LEU A 15 18.67 -18.58 5.28
CA LEU A 15 19.53 -19.13 6.33
C LEU A 15 19.74 -20.64 6.15
N ALA A 16 18.68 -21.40 5.86
CA ALA A 16 18.76 -22.83 5.60
C ALA A 16 19.64 -23.13 4.38
N GLY A 17 19.46 -22.38 3.28
CA GLY A 17 20.31 -22.50 2.10
C GLY A 17 21.77 -22.18 2.39
N LEU A 18 22.04 -21.11 3.15
CA LEU A 18 23.39 -20.70 3.51
C LEU A 18 24.10 -21.78 4.35
N VAL A 19 23.41 -22.34 5.35
CA VAL A 19 23.93 -23.43 6.19
C VAL A 19 24.25 -24.67 5.34
N CYS A 20 23.37 -25.06 4.41
CA CYS A 20 23.61 -26.18 3.51
C CYS A 20 24.79 -25.93 2.56
N THR A 21 24.95 -24.71 2.04
CA THR A 21 26.10 -24.36 1.18
C THR A 21 27.42 -24.35 1.95
N ILE A 22 27.45 -23.85 3.19
CA ILE A 22 28.66 -23.88 4.04
C ILE A 22 29.01 -25.31 4.44
N ALA A 23 28.01 -26.18 4.61
CA ALA A 23 28.20 -27.60 4.89
C ALA A 23 28.70 -28.44 3.69
N GLY A 24 28.97 -27.81 2.54
CA GLY A 24 29.56 -28.48 1.37
C GLY A 24 28.56 -29.22 0.47
N ALA A 25 27.27 -28.87 0.55
CA ALA A 25 26.28 -29.39 -0.40
C ALA A 25 26.37 -28.64 -1.73
N ASP A 26 27.11 -29.19 -2.70
CA ASP A 26 27.42 -28.60 -4.01
C ASP A 26 26.19 -28.29 -4.91
N GLY A 27 24.97 -28.60 -4.46
CA GLY A 27 23.70 -28.31 -5.15
C GLY A 27 22.80 -27.29 -4.47
N ALA A 28 23.21 -26.70 -3.33
CA ALA A 28 22.32 -25.85 -2.52
C ALA A 28 22.25 -24.38 -2.97
N TRP A 29 23.14 -23.94 -3.87
CA TRP A 29 23.22 -22.55 -4.35
C TRP A 29 21.93 -21.99 -5.00
N PRO A 30 21.06 -22.78 -5.68
CA PRO A 30 19.83 -22.25 -6.25
C PRO A 30 18.82 -21.83 -5.17
N PHE A 31 18.82 -22.52 -4.01
CA PHE A 31 17.92 -22.18 -2.91
C PHE A 31 18.29 -20.84 -2.26
N THR A 32 19.59 -20.56 -2.13
CA THR A 32 20.09 -19.27 -1.66
C THR A 32 19.74 -18.15 -2.63
N LEU A 33 19.88 -18.37 -3.94
CA LEU A 33 19.50 -17.40 -4.97
C LEU A 33 17.99 -17.09 -4.92
N TRP A 34 17.15 -18.12 -4.87
CA TRP A 34 15.69 -17.96 -4.80
C TRP A 34 15.24 -17.27 -3.50
N GLY A 35 15.86 -17.62 -2.37
CA GLY A 35 15.62 -16.94 -1.09
C GLY A 35 15.98 -15.45 -1.16
N LEU A 36 17.13 -15.10 -1.75
CA LEU A 36 17.56 -13.72 -1.93
C LEU A 36 16.60 -12.94 -2.84
N LEU A 37 16.17 -13.54 -3.95
CA LEU A 37 15.19 -12.95 -4.87
C LEU A 37 13.86 -12.67 -4.19
N LEU A 38 13.35 -13.59 -3.37
CA LEU A 38 12.12 -13.40 -2.59
C LEU A 38 12.25 -12.27 -1.58
N VAL A 39 13.37 -12.21 -0.85
CA VAL A 39 13.65 -11.10 0.08
C VAL A 39 13.67 -9.77 -0.66
N ALA A 40 14.36 -9.69 -1.80
CA ALA A 40 14.41 -8.49 -2.63
C ALA A 40 13.02 -8.06 -3.12
N ALA A 41 12.19 -9.01 -3.59
CA ALA A 41 10.83 -8.74 -4.04
C ALA A 41 9.95 -8.15 -2.92
N VAL A 42 10.00 -8.73 -1.71
CA VAL A 42 9.23 -8.24 -0.56
C VAL A 42 9.69 -6.85 -0.11
N LEU A 43 10.99 -6.56 -0.17
CA LEU A 43 11.54 -5.24 0.15
C LEU A 43 11.18 -4.19 -0.90
N LEU A 44 11.23 -4.54 -2.19
CA LEU A 44 10.79 -3.65 -3.28
C LEU A 44 9.30 -3.34 -3.19
N GLU A 45 8.48 -4.35 -2.92
CA GLU A 45 7.06 -4.16 -2.64
C GLU A 45 6.88 -3.23 -1.43
N ARG A 46 7.73 -3.31 -0.40
CA ARG A 46 7.62 -2.46 0.80
C ARG A 46 7.90 -1.03 0.46
N TRP A 47 8.97 -0.81 -0.28
CA TRP A 47 9.34 0.50 -0.74
C TRP A 47 8.26 1.09 -1.65
N ARG A 48 7.70 0.31 -2.58
CA ARG A 48 6.61 0.73 -3.47
C ARG A 48 5.34 1.10 -2.70
N TYR A 49 4.89 0.27 -1.76
CA TYR A 49 3.67 0.52 -0.98
C TYR A 49 3.85 1.59 0.10
N SER A 50 5.06 1.77 0.66
CA SER A 50 5.30 2.86 1.61
C SER A 50 5.37 4.23 0.92
N HIS A 51 5.54 4.25 -0.41
CA HIS A 51 5.41 5.44 -1.24
C HIS A 51 3.97 5.67 -1.70
N THR A 52 2.97 5.30 -0.89
CA THR A 52 1.64 5.89 -1.06
C THR A 52 1.83 7.41 -1.05
N PRO A 53 1.37 8.14 -2.08
CA PRO A 53 1.51 9.59 -2.13
C PRO A 53 0.97 10.16 -0.83
N LYS A 54 1.76 11.04 -0.20
CA LYS A 54 1.28 11.83 0.93
C LYS A 54 0.00 12.51 0.47
N ALA A 55 -1.08 12.36 1.25
CA ALA A 55 -2.36 12.99 0.94
C ALA A 55 -2.11 14.44 0.56
N ASP A 56 -2.54 14.83 -0.63
CA ASP A 56 -2.27 16.17 -1.15
C ASP A 56 -2.91 17.20 -0.21
N ASP A 57 -2.08 18.10 0.33
CA ASP A 57 -2.50 19.23 1.17
C ASP A 57 -2.84 20.46 0.30
N GLY A 58 -2.85 20.30 -1.03
CA GLY A 58 -3.17 21.36 -2.00
C GLY A 58 -4.60 21.92 -1.88
N PRO A 59 -4.90 23.02 -2.60
CA PRO A 59 -6.21 23.65 -2.57
C PRO A 59 -7.24 22.75 -3.24
N TRP A 60 -7.97 21.98 -2.43
CA TRP A 60 -9.06 21.14 -2.89
C TRP A 60 -10.25 22.00 -3.34
N GLN A 61 -10.81 21.69 -4.51
CA GLN A 61 -11.95 22.39 -5.10
C GLN A 61 -13.16 21.47 -5.12
N GLU A 62 -14.30 21.93 -4.60
CA GLU A 62 -15.56 21.20 -4.72
C GLU A 62 -15.99 21.17 -6.19
N THR A 63 -16.32 19.98 -6.70
CA THR A 63 -16.77 19.80 -8.09
C THR A 63 -18.27 20.01 -8.26
N GLY A 64 -19.01 20.12 -7.15
CA GLY A 64 -20.47 20.16 -7.12
C GLY A 64 -21.15 18.79 -7.29
N GLU A 65 -20.39 17.73 -7.59
CA GLU A 65 -20.93 16.38 -7.65
C GLU A 65 -21.22 15.85 -6.23
N ARG A 66 -22.45 15.36 -6.05
CA ARG A 66 -22.94 14.80 -4.78
C ARG A 66 -23.54 13.42 -5.03
N PHE A 67 -23.23 12.46 -4.17
CA PHE A 67 -23.77 11.11 -4.25
C PHE A 67 -24.05 10.57 -2.85
N VAL A 68 -24.98 9.62 -2.76
CA VAL A 68 -25.22 8.88 -1.53
C VAL A 68 -24.30 7.68 -1.53
N ASP A 69 -23.45 7.58 -0.52
CA ASP A 69 -22.62 6.40 -0.32
C ASP A 69 -23.51 5.20 0.06
N PRO A 70 -23.55 4.11 -0.73
CA PRO A 70 -24.38 2.95 -0.43
C PRO A 70 -23.95 2.20 0.82
N GLU A 71 -22.70 2.35 1.27
CA GLU A 71 -22.21 1.67 2.49
C GLU A 71 -22.62 2.42 3.76
N SER A 72 -22.46 3.75 3.79
CA SER A 72 -22.77 4.55 4.98
C SER A 72 -24.11 5.29 4.94
N GLY A 73 -24.77 5.36 3.78
CA GLY A 73 -26.01 6.13 3.58
C GLY A 73 -25.84 7.65 3.64
N ARG A 74 -24.60 8.15 3.74
CA ARG A 74 -24.31 9.58 3.87
C ARG A 74 -24.18 10.25 2.49
N VAL A 75 -24.59 11.51 2.41
CA VAL A 75 -24.34 12.34 1.23
C VAL A 75 -22.87 12.77 1.24
N MET A 76 -22.16 12.42 0.18
CA MET A 76 -20.76 12.72 -0.04
C MET A 76 -20.64 13.76 -1.15
N SER A 77 -19.78 14.76 -0.97
CA SER A 77 -19.36 15.68 -2.02
C SER A 77 -18.01 15.25 -2.59
N VAL A 78 -17.84 15.43 -3.90
CA VAL A 78 -16.59 15.12 -4.59
C VAL A 78 -15.74 16.38 -4.70
N TRP A 79 -14.52 16.30 -4.16
CA TRP A 79 -13.52 17.36 -4.22
C TRP A 79 -12.39 16.91 -5.15
N TYR A 80 -11.86 17.84 -5.93
CA TYR A 80 -10.78 17.62 -6.88
C TYR A 80 -9.56 18.44 -6.47
N SER A 81 -8.36 17.83 -6.51
CA SER A 81 -7.11 18.58 -6.38
C SER A 81 -6.56 18.92 -7.76
N PRO A 82 -6.40 20.21 -8.12
CA PRO A 82 -5.76 20.62 -9.37
C PRO A 82 -4.28 20.26 -9.46
N ASN A 83 -3.62 20.04 -8.31
CA ASN A 83 -2.18 19.82 -8.24
C ASN A 83 -1.81 18.35 -8.51
N SER A 84 -2.53 17.42 -7.88
CA SER A 84 -2.29 15.98 -8.00
C SER A 84 -3.24 15.27 -8.97
N GLY A 85 -4.37 15.89 -9.32
CA GLY A 85 -5.45 15.24 -10.07
C GLY A 85 -6.27 14.26 -9.25
N GLU A 86 -6.04 14.18 -7.94
CA GLU A 86 -6.78 13.28 -7.04
C GLU A 86 -8.22 13.73 -6.81
N ARG A 87 -9.10 12.75 -6.54
CA ARG A 87 -10.49 12.96 -6.14
C ARG A 87 -10.70 12.47 -4.71
N ARG A 88 -11.25 13.32 -3.86
CA ARG A 88 -11.54 13.01 -2.45
C ARG A 88 -13.04 13.09 -2.22
N TYR A 89 -13.56 12.11 -1.48
CA TYR A 89 -14.97 12.05 -1.09
C TYR A 89 -15.10 12.53 0.35
N VAL A 90 -15.80 13.64 0.54
CA VAL A 90 -15.96 14.28 1.86
C VAL A 90 -17.43 14.18 2.24
N PRO A 91 -17.78 13.69 3.45
CA PRO A 91 -19.16 13.70 3.90
C PRO A 91 -19.63 15.15 4.07
N ILE A 92 -20.78 15.47 3.50
CA ILE A 92 -21.43 16.76 3.72
C ILE A 92 -21.96 16.73 5.14
N SER A 93 -21.38 17.55 6.03
CA SER A 93 -21.93 17.70 7.38
C SER A 93 -23.26 18.43 7.30
N GLU A 94 -24.22 18.02 8.13
CA GLU A 94 -25.60 18.54 8.17
C GLU A 94 -25.68 20.08 8.35
N ASN A 95 -24.58 20.70 8.82
CA ASN A 95 -24.43 22.15 8.99
C ASN A 95 -24.27 22.94 7.69
N ASP A 96 -23.93 22.30 6.56
CA ASP A 96 -23.86 22.96 5.24
C ASP A 96 -25.25 23.14 4.60
N ASN A 97 -26.30 22.57 5.22
CA ASN A 97 -27.69 22.77 4.82
C ASN A 97 -28.30 24.06 5.40
N GLN A 98 -27.50 24.88 6.09
CA GLN A 98 -27.87 26.23 6.54
C GLN A 98 -27.07 27.28 5.78
N LEU A 99 -27.42 27.51 4.52
CA LEU A 99 -27.23 28.83 3.91
C LEU A 99 -28.60 29.54 3.93
N PRO A 100 -28.66 30.83 4.34
CA PRO A 100 -29.89 31.62 4.38
C PRO A 100 -30.51 31.83 2.99
#